data_AF-A0A1U7CI77-F1
#
_entry.id   AF-A0A1U7CI77-F1
#
_cell.length_a   1.000
_cell.length_b   1.000
_cell.length_c   1.000
_cell.angle_alpha   90.00
_cell.angle_beta   90.00
_cell.angle_gamma   90.00
#
_symmetry.space_group_name_H-M   'P 1'
#
loop_
_entity.id
_entity.type
_entity.pdbx_description
1 polymer ?
#
loop_
_entity_poly.entity_id
_entity_poly.type
_entity_poly.pdbx_seq_one_letter_code
_entity_poly.pdbx_strand_id
1 'polypeptide(L)'
;MQPAVAHEDGAVKPRKGSKVANGPISASEIACFAYCPEQWRLEYGLGLEAANRAERAAGTRHHNLKAVAERVAGGSIVIGRLMAVLAIPGLLLWLVLSR
;
A
#
# COMPACT_ATOMS: atom_id res chain seq x y z
N MET A 1 30.86 25.55 11.66
CA MET A 1 31.02 26.11 10.31
C MET A 1 31.65 25.02 9.44
N GLN A 2 30.84 24.21 8.76
CA GLN A 2 31.26 23.24 7.74
C GLN A 2 30.52 23.59 6.45
N PRO A 3 31.17 23.51 5.28
CA PRO A 3 30.72 24.16 4.06
C PRO A 3 29.56 23.43 3.38
N ALA A 4 28.74 24.23 2.70
CA ALA A 4 27.70 23.78 1.79
C ALA A 4 28.31 22.93 0.66
N VAL A 5 27.93 21.66 0.60
CA VAL A 5 28.16 20.83 -0.59
C VAL A 5 26.98 21.09 -1.52
N ALA A 6 27.21 21.95 -2.51
CA ALA A 6 26.34 22.07 -3.66
C ALA A 6 26.40 20.73 -4.42
N HIS A 7 25.37 19.91 -4.29
CA HIS A 7 25.11 18.85 -5.24
C HIS A 7 24.41 19.48 -6.44
N GLU A 8 25.23 19.87 -7.42
CA GLU A 8 24.77 20.02 -8.80
C GLU A 8 24.25 18.66 -9.27
N ASP A 9 22.93 18.60 -9.46
CA ASP A 9 22.25 17.93 -10.57
C ASP A 9 20.74 17.91 -10.23
N GLY A 10 20.15 19.11 -10.22
CA GLY A 10 18.72 19.35 -10.01
C GLY A 10 17.85 18.92 -11.20
N ALA A 11 18.26 17.91 -11.97
CA ALA A 11 17.46 17.33 -13.01
C ALA A 11 16.36 16.46 -12.38
N VAL A 12 15.24 17.08 -12.05
CA VAL A 12 13.96 16.38 -11.86
C VAL A 12 13.73 15.57 -13.14
N LYS A 13 13.98 14.27 -13.07
CA LYS A 13 13.73 13.36 -14.18
C LYS A 13 12.24 13.48 -14.51
N PRO A 14 11.85 13.96 -15.70
CA PRO A 14 10.44 14.13 -16.01
C PRO A 14 9.78 12.77 -15.81
N ARG A 15 8.77 12.70 -14.94
CA ARG A 15 7.91 11.52 -14.87
C ARG A 15 7.43 11.28 -16.29
N LYS A 16 7.69 10.06 -16.76
CA LYS A 16 7.34 9.60 -18.10
C LYS A 16 5.82 9.71 -18.28
N GLY A 17 5.39 10.88 -18.74
CA GLY A 17 4.06 11.18 -19.25
C GLY A 17 3.09 11.82 -18.26
N SER A 18 2.97 13.15 -18.30
CA SER A 18 1.65 13.75 -18.54
C SER A 18 1.27 13.49 -20.01
N LYS A 19 1.14 12.21 -20.37
CA LYS A 19 0.30 11.90 -21.52
C LYS A 19 -1.11 12.01 -20.96
N VAL A 20 -1.99 12.72 -21.65
CA VAL A 20 -3.40 12.34 -21.66
C VAL A 20 -3.40 10.87 -22.09
N ALA A 21 -3.27 9.97 -21.13
CA ALA A 21 -3.25 8.56 -21.40
C ALA A 21 -4.69 8.24 -21.75
N ASN A 22 -4.92 7.68 -22.94
CA ASN A 22 -6.22 7.11 -23.34
C ASN A 22 -6.56 5.85 -22.49
N GLY A 23 -6.24 5.87 -21.19
CA GLY A 23 -6.47 4.83 -20.22
C GLY A 23 -7.40 5.32 -19.10
N PRO A 24 -7.86 4.39 -18.25
CA PRO A 24 -8.79 4.73 -17.18
C PRO A 24 -8.15 5.68 -16.15
N ILE A 25 -8.93 6.66 -15.71
CA ILE A 25 -8.55 7.57 -14.61
C ILE A 25 -8.33 6.73 -13.34
N SER A 26 -7.19 6.91 -12.70
CA SER A 26 -6.84 6.13 -11.50
C SER A 26 -7.66 6.56 -10.28
N ALA A 27 -7.92 5.65 -9.35
CA ALA A 27 -8.60 5.98 -8.09
C ALA A 27 -7.87 7.06 -7.28
N SER A 28 -6.53 7.07 -7.30
CA SER A 28 -5.73 8.10 -6.63
C SER A 28 -5.88 9.47 -7.29
N GLU A 29 -6.08 9.53 -8.60
CA GLU A 29 -6.34 10.77 -9.33
C GLU A 29 -7.72 11.32 -9.00
N ILE A 30 -8.75 10.47 -8.98
CA ILE A 30 -10.10 10.84 -8.56
C ILE A 30 -10.09 11.38 -7.12
N ALA A 31 -9.41 10.67 -6.22
CA ALA A 31 -9.28 11.09 -4.82
C ALA A 31 -8.54 12.43 -4.68
N CYS A 32 -7.49 12.65 -5.48
CA CYS A 32 -6.76 13.92 -5.51
C CYS A 32 -7.68 15.07 -5.93
N PHE A 33 -8.44 14.90 -7.02
CA PHE A 33 -9.41 15.90 -7.46
C PHE A 33 -10.50 16.16 -6.42
N ALA A 34 -11.08 15.10 -5.85
CA ALA A 34 -12.16 15.22 -4.86
C ALA A 34 -11.72 15.92 -3.56
N TYR A 35 -10.47 15.71 -3.13
CA TYR A 35 -9.94 16.29 -1.90
C TYR A 35 -9.37 17.70 -2.11
N CYS A 36 -8.61 17.92 -3.18
CA CYS A 36 -7.99 19.20 -3.50
C CYS A 36 -7.82 19.35 -5.03
N PRO A 37 -8.78 19.99 -5.74
CA PRO A 37 -8.71 20.20 -7.18
C PRO A 37 -7.46 20.96 -7.64
N GLU A 38 -6.96 21.88 -6.81
CA GLU A 38 -5.75 22.64 -7.13
C GLU A 38 -4.50 21.75 -7.11
N GLN A 39 -4.38 20.85 -6.12
CA GLN A 39 -3.32 19.85 -6.11
C GLN A 39 -3.40 18.92 -7.31
N TRP A 40 -4.62 18.52 -7.71
CA TRP A 40 -4.83 17.75 -8.93
C TRP A 40 -4.36 18.53 -10.17
N ARG A 41 -4.69 19.81 -10.29
CA ARG A 41 -4.27 20.67 -11.41
C ARG A 41 -2.75 20.79 -11.48
N LEU A 42 -2.08 20.94 -10.33
CA LEU A 42 -0.62 21.00 -10.28
C LEU A 42 0.01 19.66 -10.70
N GLU A 43 -0.46 18.54 -10.13
CA GLU A 43 0.14 17.22 -10.34
C GLU A 43 -0.22 16.59 -11.69
N TYR A 44 -1.49 16.57 -12.05
CA TYR A 44 -2.02 15.91 -13.25
C TYR A 44 -2.19 16.86 -14.43
N GLY A 45 -2.57 18.12 -14.17
CA GLY A 45 -2.76 19.13 -15.22
C GLY A 45 -1.46 19.79 -15.70
N LEU A 46 -0.56 20.12 -14.77
CA LEU A 46 0.71 20.82 -15.04
C LEU A 46 1.96 19.92 -14.90
N GLY A 47 1.80 18.68 -14.44
CA GLY A 47 2.91 17.73 -14.31
C GLY A 47 3.93 18.10 -13.22
N LEU A 48 3.55 18.94 -12.26
CA LEU A 48 4.40 19.34 -11.15
C LEU A 48 4.43 18.26 -10.07
N GLU A 49 5.61 18.00 -9.50
CA GLU A 49 5.71 17.02 -8.43
C GLU A 49 5.03 17.50 -7.15
N ALA A 50 4.32 16.60 -6.47
CA ALA A 50 3.73 16.89 -5.17
C ALA A 50 4.81 17.22 -4.14
N ALA A 51 4.60 18.26 -3.32
CA ALA A 51 5.56 18.63 -2.29
C ALA A 51 5.69 17.58 -1.18
N ASN A 52 4.64 16.78 -0.93
CA ASN A 52 4.54 15.83 0.17
C ASN A 52 5.12 14.43 -0.14
N ARG A 53 6.25 14.36 -0.85
CA ARG A 53 6.85 13.07 -1.25
C ARG A 53 7.28 12.23 -0.05
N ALA A 54 7.78 12.88 0.99
CA ALA A 54 8.23 12.20 2.19
C ALA A 54 7.06 11.48 2.90
N GLU A 55 5.92 12.15 2.99
CA GLU A 55 4.69 11.66 3.59
C GLU A 55 4.09 10.52 2.76
N ARG A 56 4.07 10.66 1.42
CA ARG A 56 3.63 9.58 0.52
C ARG A 56 4.52 8.34 0.63
N ALA A 57 5.84 8.52 0.73
CA ALA A 57 6.78 7.42 0.94
C ALA A 57 6.57 6.75 2.31
N ALA A 58 6.37 7.53 3.37
CA ALA A 58 6.06 7.01 4.70
C ALA A 58 4.75 6.21 4.70
N GLY A 59 3.70 6.72 4.04
CA GLY A 59 2.42 6.03 3.87
C GLY A 59 2.58 4.71 3.11
N THR A 60 3.34 4.71 2.02
CA THR A 60 3.63 3.50 1.23
C THR A 60 4.35 2.45 2.06
N ARG A 61 5.35 2.86 2.85
CA ARG A 61 6.06 1.96 3.78
C ARG A 61 5.09 1.37 4.80
N HIS A 62 4.20 2.17 5.37
CA HIS A 62 3.23 1.70 6.34
C HIS A 62 2.27 0.67 5.74
N HIS A 63 1.73 0.92 4.53
CA HIS A 63 0.87 -0.05 3.83
C HIS A 63 1.59 -1.37 3.54
N ASN A 64 2.86 -1.32 3.14
CA ASN A 64 3.65 -2.52 2.89
C ASN A 64 3.82 -3.36 4.15
N LEU A 65 4.11 -2.71 5.30
CA LEU A 65 4.22 -3.40 6.58
C LEU A 65 2.89 -4.05 6.99
N LYS A 66 1.78 -3.34 6.80
CA LYS A 66 0.44 -3.86 7.10
C LYS A 66 0.07 -5.05 6.22
N ALA A 67 0.39 -5.00 4.93
CA ALA A 67 0.13 -6.09 4.00
C ALA A 67 0.86 -7.39 4.40
N VAL A 68 2.08 -7.28 4.92
CA VAL A 68 2.81 -8.43 5.47
C VAL A 68 2.10 -9.01 6.69
N ALA A 69 1.68 -8.15 7.63
CA ALA A 69 0.94 -8.57 8.81
C ALA A 69 -0.39 -9.25 8.45
N GLU A 70 -1.13 -8.71 7.49
CA GLU A 70 -2.39 -9.28 6.98
C GLU A 70 -2.18 -10.65 6.36
N ARG A 71 -1.09 -10.84 5.59
CA ARG A 71 -0.75 -12.15 5.01
C ARG A 71 -0.42 -13.20 6.09
N VAL A 72 0.35 -12.83 7.11
CA VAL A 72 0.68 -13.72 8.23
C VAL A 72 -0.58 -14.09 9.01
N ALA A 73 -1.40 -13.09 9.36
CA ALA A 73 -2.66 -13.31 10.07
C ALA A 73 -3.61 -14.22 9.26
N GLY A 74 -3.73 -13.99 7.96
CA GLY A 74 -4.50 -14.85 7.06
C GLY A 74 -4.00 -16.30 7.08
N GLY A 75 -2.68 -16.52 7.03
CA GLY A 75 -2.07 -17.84 7.15
C GLY A 75 -2.37 -18.52 8.49
N SER A 76 -2.22 -17.81 9.61
CA SER A 76 -2.52 -18.33 10.95
C SER A 76 -3.98 -18.74 11.10
N ILE A 77 -4.92 -17.97 10.54
CA ILE A 77 -6.35 -18.31 10.54
C ILE A 77 -6.61 -19.60 9.77
N VAL A 78 -5.98 -19.78 8.60
CA VAL A 78 -6.13 -21.00 7.80
C VAL A 78 -5.61 -22.22 8.56
N ILE A 79 -4.44 -22.13 9.18
CA ILE A 79 -3.86 -23.21 9.99
C ILE A 79 -4.78 -23.54 11.17
N GLY A 80 -5.23 -22.52 11.91
CA GLY A 80 -6.15 -22.72 13.04
C GLY A 80 -7.46 -23.41 12.62
N ARG A 81 -8.01 -23.05 11.45
CA ARG A 81 -9.19 -23.71 10.87
C ARG A 81 -8.93 -25.18 10.55
N LEU A 82 -7.79 -25.50 9.95
CA LEU A 82 -7.42 -26.89 9.65
C LEU A 82 -7.26 -27.72 10.93
N MET A 83 -6.60 -27.17 11.95
CA MET A 83 -6.47 -27.84 13.25
C MET A 83 -7.82 -28.08 13.90
N ALA A 84 -8.73 -27.11 13.87
CA ALA A 84 -10.08 -27.28 14.41
C ALA A 84 -10.85 -28.40 13.68
N VAL A 85 -10.77 -28.44 12.35
CA VAL A 85 -11.41 -29.49 11.52
C VAL A 85 -10.89 -30.89 11.86
N LEU A 86 -9.63 -31.04 12.28
CA LEU A 86 -9.06 -32.33 12.70
C LEU A 86 -9.32 -32.66 14.17
N ALA A 87 -9.25 -31.65 15.04
CA ALA A 87 -9.41 -31.82 16.49
C ALA A 87 -10.85 -32.19 16.87
N ILE A 88 -11.86 -31.59 16.21
CA ILE A 88 -13.28 -31.86 16.48
C ILE A 88 -13.64 -33.34 16.28
N PRO A 89 -13.39 -33.98 15.11
CA PRO A 89 -13.72 -35.39 14.91
C PRO A 89 -12.86 -36.31 15.79
N GLY A 90 -11.59 -35.97 16.05
CA GLY A 90 -10.74 -36.71 16.97
C GLY A 90 -11.31 -36.72 18.40
N LEU A 91 -11.76 -35.56 18.90
CA LEU A 91 -12.41 -35.43 20.20
C LEU A 91 -13.73 -36.21 20.26
N LEU A 92 -14.57 -36.10 19.22
CA LEU A 92 -15.83 -36.85 19.13
C LEU A 92 -15.60 -38.36 19.14
N LEU A 93 -14.62 -38.84 18.37
CA LEU A 93 -14.27 -40.26 18.33
C LEU A 93 -13.78 -40.76 19.69
N TRP A 94 -12.91 -40.01 20.36
CA TRP A 94 -12.43 -40.33 21.70
C TRP A 94 -13.57 -40.39 22.73
N LEU A 95 -14.52 -39.45 22.68
CA LEU A 95 -15.69 -39.45 23.55
C LEU A 95 -16.61 -40.67 23.32
N VAL A 96 -16.74 -41.14 22.07
CA VAL A 96 -17.52 -42.35 21.76
C VAL A 96 -16.81 -43.62 22.25
N LEU A 97 -15.48 -43.70 22.11
CA LEU A 97 -14.68 -44.85 22.54
C LEU A 97 -14.50 -44.96 24.07
N SER A 98 -14.66 -43.85 24.79
CA SER A 98 -14.51 -43.78 26.25
C SER A 98 -15.82 -43.95 27.02
N ARG A 99 -16.93 -44.18 26.30
CA ARG A 99 -18.25 -44.55 26.82
C ARG A 99 -18.39 -46.06 26.88
#